data_AF-A0A2W6RNP9-F1
#
_entry.id   AF-A0A2W6RNP9-F1
#
_cell.length_a   1.000
_cell.length_b   1.000
_cell.length_c   1.000
_cell.angle_alpha   90.00
_cell.angle_beta   90.00
_cell.angle_gamma   90.00
#
_symmetry.space_group_name_H-M   'P 1'
#
loop_
_entity.id
_entity.type
_entity.pdbx_description
1 polymer ?
#
loop_
_entity_poly.entity_id
_entity_poly.type
_entity_poly.pdbx_seq_one_letter_code
_entity_poly.pdbx_strand_id
1 'polypeptide(L)'
;MSDPIETAILNKIASLEPGQSIEPAEVAKTLQPEQWRRMLPKVRAAALGLMRQGQLTITKKGKAVDPDDFKGVTRLRQATPEETALALSRRPPAANDEIED
;
A
#
# COMPACT_ATOMS: atom_id res chain seq x y z
N MET A 1 -5.44 10.15 13.65
CA MET A 1 -5.29 8.70 13.95
C MET A 1 -5.03 7.97 12.66
N SER A 2 -3.95 7.19 12.54
CA SER A 2 -3.67 6.41 11.32
C SER A 2 -4.79 5.40 11.06
N ASP A 3 -5.16 5.19 9.79
CA ASP A 3 -6.20 4.25 9.42
C ASP A 3 -5.77 2.82 9.85
N PRO A 4 -6.66 2.03 10.48
CA PRO A 4 -6.32 0.69 10.96
C PRO A 4 -5.93 -0.25 9.81
N ILE A 5 -6.42 0.00 8.60
CA ILE A 5 -6.08 -0.79 7.42
C ILE A 5 -4.65 -0.49 6.97
N GLU A 6 -4.27 0.79 6.90
CA GLU A 6 -2.92 1.21 6.56
C GLU A 6 -1.91 0.61 7.54
N THR A 7 -2.19 0.71 8.83
CA THR A 7 -1.37 0.14 9.90
C THR A 7 -1.19 -1.37 9.73
N ALA A 8 -2.27 -2.11 9.42
CA ALA A 8 -2.19 -3.54 9.19
C ALA A 8 -1.40 -3.91 7.94
N ILE A 9 -1.50 -3.12 6.87
CA ILE A 9 -0.68 -3.30 5.65
C ILE A 9 0.80 -3.14 6.01
N LEU A 10 1.16 -2.00 6.64
CA LEU A 10 2.54 -1.65 6.96
C LEU A 10 3.19 -2.67 7.90
N ASN A 11 2.49 -3.09 8.96
CA ASN A 11 3.00 -4.11 9.87
C ASN A 11 3.28 -5.44 9.17
N LYS A 12 2.40 -5.85 8.24
CA LYS A 12 2.53 -7.12 7.54
C LYS A 12 3.66 -7.10 6.53
N ILE A 13 3.85 -5.99 5.80
CA ILE A 13 4.98 -5.85 4.87
C ILE A 13 6.32 -5.62 5.60
N ALA A 14 6.31 -4.99 6.77
CA ALA A 14 7.52 -4.78 7.58
C ALA A 14 8.06 -6.09 8.17
N SER A 15 7.20 -7.10 8.31
CA SER A 15 7.56 -8.44 8.78
C SER A 15 8.05 -9.37 7.65
N LEU A 16 8.08 -8.90 6.41
CA LEU A 16 8.54 -9.67 5.25
C LEU A 16 10.05 -9.59 5.09
N GLU A 17 10.64 -10.65 4.56
CA GLU A 17 12.04 -10.59 4.11
C GLU A 17 12.17 -9.71 2.86
N PRO A 18 13.37 -9.13 2.61
CA PRO A 18 13.62 -8.32 1.42
C PRO A 18 13.21 -9.03 0.12
N GLY A 19 12.40 -8.35 -0.70
CA GLY A 19 11.91 -8.90 -1.97
C GLY A 19 10.68 -9.79 -1.87
N GLN A 20 10.24 -10.17 -0.67
CA GLN A 20 8.97 -10.86 -0.50
C GLN A 20 7.77 -9.92 -0.69
N SER A 21 6.61 -10.52 -0.95
CA SER A 21 5.37 -9.79 -1.14
C SER A 21 4.18 -10.58 -0.63
N ILE A 22 3.11 -9.88 -0.26
CA ILE A 22 1.84 -10.46 0.19
C ILE A 22 0.70 -10.11 -0.76
N GLU A 23 -0.41 -10.85 -0.66
CA GLU A 23 -1.63 -10.49 -1.35
C GLU A 23 -2.47 -9.50 -0.50
N PRO A 24 -3.23 -8.58 -1.11
CA PRO A 24 -4.16 -7.72 -0.37
C PRO A 24 -5.19 -8.52 0.44
N ALA A 25 -5.58 -9.71 -0.05
CA ALA A 25 -6.49 -10.60 0.66
C ALA A 25 -5.93 -11.07 2.01
N GLU A 26 -4.61 -11.24 2.11
CA GLU A 26 -3.98 -11.67 3.36
C GLU A 26 -4.11 -10.59 4.43
N VAL A 27 -4.01 -9.31 4.08
CA VAL A 27 -4.27 -8.21 5.03
C VAL A 27 -5.76 -8.18 5.41
N ALA A 28 -6.65 -8.34 4.43
CA ALA A 28 -8.09 -8.37 4.67
C ALA A 28 -8.51 -9.50 5.62
N LYS A 29 -7.91 -10.69 5.48
CA LYS A 29 -8.15 -11.84 6.38
C LYS A 29 -7.62 -11.60 7.79
N THR A 30 -6.50 -10.91 7.94
CA THR A 30 -5.98 -10.51 9.27
C THR A 30 -6.93 -9.55 9.98
N LEU A 31 -7.55 -8.63 9.24
CA LEU A 31 -8.49 -7.65 9.80
C LEU A 31 -9.87 -8.24 10.09
N GLN A 32 -10.47 -8.92 9.11
CA GLN A 32 -11.79 -9.54 9.23
C GLN A 32 -11.81 -10.88 8.50
N PRO A 33 -11.47 -12.00 9.15
CA PRO A 33 -11.34 -13.30 8.50
C PRO A 33 -12.65 -13.80 7.88
N GLU A 34 -13.80 -13.51 8.47
CA GLU A 34 -15.11 -13.95 7.95
C GLU A 34 -15.66 -13.04 6.84
N GLN A 35 -15.27 -11.76 6.84
CA GLN A 35 -15.78 -10.73 5.92
C GLN A 35 -14.69 -10.14 5.01
N TRP A 36 -13.57 -10.85 4.84
CA TRP A 36 -12.39 -10.37 4.14
C TRP A 36 -12.68 -9.87 2.71
N ARG A 37 -13.67 -10.48 2.03
CA ARG A 37 -14.12 -10.07 0.68
C ARG A 37 -14.68 -8.65 0.67
N ARG A 38 -15.35 -8.23 1.75
CA ARG A 38 -15.87 -6.85 1.92
C ARG A 38 -14.74 -5.86 2.27
N MET A 39 -13.68 -6.35 2.90
CA MET A 39 -12.51 -5.54 3.26
C MET A 39 -11.56 -5.31 2.08
N LEU A 40 -11.48 -6.24 1.12
CA LEU A 40 -10.63 -6.13 -0.06
C LEU A 40 -10.63 -4.76 -0.77
N PRO A 41 -11.79 -4.15 -1.14
CA PRO A 41 -11.78 -2.85 -1.81
C PRO A 41 -11.17 -1.75 -0.92
N LYS A 42 -11.42 -1.79 0.39
CA LYS A 42 -10.83 -0.83 1.35
C LYS A 42 -9.32 -1.02 1.47
N VAL A 43 -8.86 -2.27 1.58
CA VAL A 43 -7.42 -2.60 1.60
C VAL A 43 -6.72 -2.15 0.32
N ARG A 44 -7.35 -2.34 -0.84
CA ARG A 44 -6.78 -1.88 -2.12
C ARG A 44 -6.69 -0.36 -2.20
N ALA A 45 -7.71 0.36 -1.74
CA ALA A 45 -7.70 1.82 -1.70
C ALA A 45 -6.61 2.35 -0.75
N ALA A 46 -6.49 1.78 0.44
CA ALA A 46 -5.45 2.14 1.40
C ALA A 46 -4.04 1.84 0.85
N ALA A 47 -3.83 0.65 0.27
CA ALA A 47 -2.55 0.28 -0.33
C ALA A 47 -2.15 1.24 -1.47
N LEU A 48 -3.13 1.71 -2.25
CA LEU A 48 -2.90 2.69 -3.31
C LEU A 48 -2.49 4.06 -2.76
N GLY A 49 -3.14 4.50 -1.68
CA GLY A 49 -2.74 5.70 -0.94
C GLY A 49 -1.29 5.60 -0.46
N LEU A 50 -0.95 4.51 0.22
CA LEU A 50 0.40 4.25 0.71
C LEU A 50 1.45 4.19 -0.41
N MET A 51 1.09 3.63 -1.58
CA MET A 51 1.98 3.60 -2.74
C MET A 51 2.26 5.00 -3.30
N ARG A 52 1.22 5.84 -3.41
CA ARG A 52 1.40 7.25 -3.80
C ARG A 52 2.22 8.04 -2.78
N GLN A 53 2.23 7.59 -1.52
CA GLN A 53 3.07 8.16 -0.48
C GLN A 53 4.51 7.61 -0.46
N GLY A 54 4.83 6.63 -1.30
CA GLY A 54 6.15 5.99 -1.34
C GLY A 54 6.43 5.03 -0.17
N GLN A 55 5.40 4.65 0.60
CA GLN A 55 5.55 3.77 1.77
C GLN A 55 5.54 2.28 1.41
N LEU A 56 4.94 1.91 0.28
CA LEU A 56 4.93 0.55 -0.25
C LEU A 56 4.89 0.53 -1.77
N THR A 57 5.16 -0.62 -2.37
CA THR A 57 5.01 -0.83 -3.82
C THR A 57 3.98 -1.91 -4.10
N ILE A 58 3.01 -1.57 -4.96
CA ILE A 58 2.11 -2.55 -5.56
C ILE A 58 2.78 -3.11 -6.80
N THR A 59 2.83 -4.44 -6.91
CA THR A 59 3.46 -5.14 -8.03
C THR A 59 2.51 -6.10 -8.72
N LYS A 60 2.77 -6.37 -10.00
CA LYS A 60 2.10 -7.37 -10.82
C LYS A 60 3.16 -8.11 -11.63
N LYS A 61 3.16 -9.46 -11.53
CA LYS A 61 4.20 -10.32 -12.14
C LYS A 61 5.63 -9.84 -11.78
N GLY A 62 5.82 -9.39 -10.53
CA GLY A 62 7.11 -8.92 -10.01
C GLY A 62 7.50 -7.49 -10.39
N LYS A 63 6.74 -6.80 -11.24
CA LYS A 63 7.03 -5.41 -11.65
C LYS A 63 6.12 -4.42 -10.91
N ALA A 64 6.66 -3.25 -10.54
CA ALA A 64 5.85 -2.15 -10.01
C ALA A 64 4.77 -1.79 -11.04
N VAL A 65 3.53 -1.60 -10.56
CA VAL A 65 2.43 -1.15 -11.41
C VAL A 65 2.35 0.37 -11.41
N ASP A 66 1.73 0.93 -12.44
CA ASP A 66 1.33 2.33 -12.38
C ASP A 66 0.13 2.45 -11.42
N PRO A 67 0.14 3.39 -10.45
CA PRO A 67 -0.94 3.54 -9.48
C PRO A 67 -2.27 4.04 -10.10
N ASP A 68 -2.23 4.69 -11.26
CA ASP A 68 -3.41 5.27 -11.90
C ASP A 68 -4.00 4.34 -12.98
N ASP A 69 -3.20 3.42 -13.52
CA ASP A 69 -3.66 2.41 -14.47
C ASP A 69 -3.18 0.99 -14.13
N PHE A 70 -3.93 0.29 -13.27
CA PHE A 70 -3.72 -1.14 -13.05
C PHE A 70 -4.97 -1.90 -12.66
N LYS A 71 -5.07 -3.14 -13.15
CA LYS A 71 -6.16 -4.09 -12.85
C LYS A 71 -5.63 -5.50 -12.64
N GLY A 72 -6.40 -6.29 -11.89
CA GLY A 72 -6.19 -7.73 -11.71
C GLY A 72 -5.44 -8.09 -10.43
N VAL A 73 -4.78 -9.25 -10.44
CA VAL A 73 -4.03 -9.79 -9.29
C VAL A 73 -2.78 -8.96 -9.05
N THR A 74 -2.62 -8.48 -7.82
CA THR A 74 -1.50 -7.65 -7.38
C THR A 74 -0.92 -8.16 -6.07
N ARG A 75 0.32 -7.76 -5.81
CA ARG A 75 1.08 -8.10 -4.61
C ARG A 75 1.59 -6.81 -3.97
N LEU A 76 1.65 -6.77 -2.65
CA LEU A 76 2.16 -5.66 -1.86
C LEU A 76 3.54 -6.03 -1.31
N ARG A 77 4.51 -5.14 -1.43
CA ARG A 77 5.83 -5.30 -0.81
C ARG A 77 6.35 -3.97 -0.27
N GLN A 78 7.42 -4.03 0.51
CA GLN A 78 8.20 -2.84 0.84
C GLN A 78 8.68 -2.16 -0.44
N ALA A 79 8.59 -0.83 -0.46
CA ALA A 79 9.14 -0.02 -1.54
C ALA A 79 10.67 -0.04 -1.50
N THR A 80 11.31 -0.05 -2.67
CA THR A 80 12.74 0.22 -2.73
C THR A 80 12.99 1.72 -2.54
N PRO A 81 14.20 2.13 -2.13
CA PRO A 81 14.54 3.54 -2.01
C PRO A 81 14.27 4.34 -3.29
N GLU A 82 14.53 3.75 -4.45
CA GLU A 82 14.28 4.37 -5.76
C GLU A 82 12.77 4.55 -6.04
N GLU A 83 11.95 3.56 -5.69
CA GLU A 83 10.50 3.65 -5.85
C GLU A 83 9.87 4.67 -4.91
N THR A 84 10.35 4.74 -3.67
CA THR A 84 9.97 5.78 -2.71
C THR A 84 10.32 7.16 -3.25
N ALA A 85 11.55 7.36 -3.74
CA ALA A 85 11.97 8.63 -4.33
C ALA A 85 11.13 9.02 -5.55
N LEU A 86 10.80 8.06 -6.43
CA LEU A 86 9.94 8.30 -7.58
C LEU A 86 8.51 8.70 -7.16
N ALA A 87 7.94 8.01 -6.17
CA ALA A 87 6.61 8.34 -5.66
C ALA A 87 6.57 9.75 -5.05
N LEU A 88 7.56 10.10 -4.24
CA LEU A 88 7.68 11.44 -3.64
C LEU A 88 7.89 12.52 -4.70
N SER A 89 8.62 12.24 -5.77
CA SER A 89 8.84 13.19 -6.89
C SER A 89 7.57 13.41 -7.72
N ARG A 90 6.67 12.42 -7.79
CA ARG A 90 5.38 12.51 -8.48
C ARG A 90 4.29 13.14 -7.61
N ARG A 91 4.51 13.24 -6.30
CA ARG A 91 3.54 13.83 -5.39
C ARG A 91 3.43 15.32 -5.75
N PRO A 92 2.23 15.85 -6.06
CA PRO A 92 2.05 17.30 -6.13
C PRO A 92 2.52 17.91 -4.80
N PRO A 93 3.07 19.14 -4.79
CA PRO A 93 3.42 19.81 -3.54
C PRO A 93 2.19 19.74 -2.64
N ALA A 94 2.34 19.09 -1.48
CA ALA A 94 1.24 18.94 -0.55
C ALA A 94 0.63 20.34 -0.33
N ALA A 95 -0.66 20.49 -0.63
CA ALA A 95 -1.41 21.55 0.04
C ALA A 95 -1.19 21.27 1.53
N ASN A 96 -0.52 22.21 2.19
CA ASN A 96 -0.04 22.10 3.56
C ASN A 96 -1.01 21.27 4.40
N ASP A 97 -0.52 20.19 5.01
CA ASP A 97 -1.14 19.70 6.24
C ASP A 97 -0.97 20.87 7.22
N GLU A 98 -2.03 21.67 7.30
CA GLU A 98 -2.13 22.82 8.17
C GLU A 98 -1.79 22.33 9.57
N ILE A 99 -0.80 22.98 10.15
CA ILE A 99 -0.35 22.84 11.52
C ILE A 99 -1.60 23.00 12.40
N GLU A 100 -2.06 21.92 13.04
CA GLU A 100 -3.10 22.01 14.07
C GLU A 100 -2.40 22.25 15.42
N ASP A 101 -2.63 23.46 15.95
CA ASP A 101 -2.18 24.05 17.22
C ASP A 101 -2.78 23.34 18.45
#